data_AF-A0A962F453-F1
#
_entry.id   AF-A0A962F453-F1
#
_cell.length_a   1.000
_cell.length_b   1.000
_cell.length_c   1.000
_cell.angle_alpha   90.00
_cell.angle_beta   90.00
_cell.angle_gamma   90.00
#
_symmetry.space_group_name_H-M   'P 1'
#
loop_
_entity.id
_entity.type
_entity.pdbx_description
1 polymer ?
#
loop_
_entity_poly.entity_id
_entity_poly.type
_entity_poly.pdbx_seq_one_letter_code
_entity_poly.pdbx_strand_id
1 'polypeptide(L)'
;MSLQIDNVEHACNLIARQIQDVYTDLTLHFIVHTKGQLRESIALSEHEIIRHPAGDTGRMILQRTLETDHSSFLGMAVASRKTMLGFSSKDSVLALFNINIDDYADISEAKTHIYHLAWHAIDLTEIRQRPEHRRKFYNGPMIPKRSPINLAKANLQADVFAAVMTGLHGNAGTINTLAQSRGWNSLVPIAHQRAEDFPFIIAMEASEFVYSELERNKIPRSKYVETAKQISLEVGITFDETSIRQWWSFAEPAQDMAWRGHNEEEILGAAVFTSENPYVRATGYLVSEVTGITPRRLSEKDETYNSFANQKKNQILHRELMEQTFEGAITLGLQEESGRALLNAANMQNENLSEGKILGWCASALQSAAQAFEQAIMAGVQPDKAARQHFEGEIMKVDWNSIKELGDSIVAQRRKGYALTMGHIADICSENPFFAPVLNSLQITMNDPAYIQKLEAANDLRIQPAAPAPKGPAPKGPAPKGPAPKGPELKGPAPKGPAPQVPAVFTNAPGIGGNKSHIIRQRMLQHREMQKNRKDKQNQDSDDTTKR
;
A
#
# COMPACT_ATOMS: atom_id res chain seq x y z
N MET A 1 -14.77 -12.04 -13.91
CA MET A 1 -14.66 -13.50 -13.67
C MET A 1 -13.93 -13.65 -12.36
N SER A 2 -14.47 -14.40 -11.40
CA SER A 2 -13.79 -14.64 -10.12
C SER A 2 -12.58 -15.56 -10.33
N LEU A 3 -11.44 -15.21 -9.75
CA LEU A 3 -10.24 -16.05 -9.75
C LEU A 3 -10.55 -17.37 -9.03
N GLN A 4 -10.18 -18.51 -9.64
CA GLN A 4 -10.43 -19.83 -9.05
C GLN A 4 -9.21 -20.30 -8.26
N ILE A 5 -9.45 -20.91 -7.10
CA ILE A 5 -8.40 -21.38 -6.18
C ILE A 5 -7.44 -22.37 -6.86
N ASP A 6 -7.96 -23.33 -7.62
CA ASP A 6 -7.20 -24.34 -8.36
C ASP A 6 -6.17 -23.72 -9.32
N ASN A 7 -6.50 -22.59 -9.94
CA ASN A 7 -5.59 -21.89 -10.86
C ASN A 7 -4.39 -21.28 -10.11
N VAL A 8 -4.64 -20.76 -8.90
CA VAL A 8 -3.60 -20.18 -8.05
C VAL A 8 -2.73 -21.29 -7.45
N GLU A 9 -3.33 -22.38 -6.96
CA GLU A 9 -2.59 -23.56 -6.51
C GLU A 9 -1.70 -24.14 -7.61
N HIS A 10 -2.22 -24.24 -8.84
CA HIS A 10 -1.44 -24.67 -9.98
C HIS A 10 -0.24 -23.74 -10.23
N ALA A 11 -0.44 -22.42 -10.17
CA ALA A 11 0.62 -21.44 -10.30
C ALA A 11 1.68 -21.57 -9.18
N CYS A 12 1.25 -21.68 -7.93
CA CYS A 12 2.13 -21.92 -6.78
C CYS A 12 3.01 -23.15 -6.98
N ASN A 13 2.42 -24.27 -7.42
CA ASN A 13 3.12 -25.52 -7.68
C ASN A 13 4.15 -25.41 -8.81
N LEU A 14 3.83 -24.72 -9.89
CA LEU A 14 4.77 -24.47 -10.99
C LEU A 14 5.95 -23.61 -10.53
N ILE A 15 5.68 -22.55 -9.77
CA ILE A 15 6.71 -21.63 -9.25
C ILE A 15 7.60 -22.36 -8.24
N ALA A 16 7.02 -23.15 -7.34
CA ALA A 16 7.75 -23.97 -6.37
C ALA A 16 8.76 -24.89 -7.06
N ARG A 17 8.33 -25.63 -8.08
CA ARG A 17 9.19 -26.53 -8.87
C ARG A 17 10.31 -25.76 -9.58
N GLN A 18 9.95 -24.67 -10.25
CA GLN A 18 10.92 -23.86 -10.99
C GLN A 18 12.04 -23.32 -10.08
N ILE A 19 11.71 -22.91 -8.85
CA ILE A 19 12.69 -22.42 -7.89
C ILE A 19 13.50 -23.58 -7.30
N GLN A 20 12.86 -24.72 -6.99
CA GLN A 20 13.51 -25.90 -6.46
C GLN A 20 14.52 -26.52 -7.44
N ASP A 21 14.28 -26.40 -8.76
CA ASP A 21 15.23 -26.84 -9.79
C ASP A 21 16.58 -26.10 -9.71
N VAL A 22 16.60 -24.87 -9.19
CA VAL A 22 17.82 -24.07 -8.97
C VAL A 22 18.30 -24.18 -7.52
N TYR A 23 17.39 -24.21 -6.56
CA TYR A 23 17.65 -24.32 -5.13
C TYR A 23 17.22 -25.69 -4.60
N THR A 24 18.05 -26.70 -4.82
CA THR A 24 17.68 -28.11 -4.54
C THR A 24 17.38 -28.42 -3.07
N ASP A 25 17.92 -27.61 -2.15
CA ASP A 25 17.71 -27.77 -0.70
C ASP A 25 16.55 -26.90 -0.17
N LEU A 26 15.91 -26.10 -1.03
CA LEU A 26 14.79 -25.20 -0.70
C LEU A 26 13.48 -25.75 -1.26
N THR A 27 12.56 -26.08 -0.36
CA THR A 27 11.17 -26.42 -0.69
C THR A 27 10.28 -25.22 -0.39
N LEU A 28 9.51 -24.75 -1.39
CA LEU A 28 8.48 -23.73 -1.18
C LEU A 28 7.13 -24.41 -0.95
N HIS A 29 6.45 -24.06 0.13
CA HIS A 29 5.14 -24.59 0.48
C HIS A 29 4.12 -23.45 0.64
N PHE A 30 3.14 -23.42 -0.26
CA PHE A 30 2.13 -22.38 -0.35
C PHE A 30 0.80 -22.86 0.21
N ILE A 31 0.25 -22.13 1.17
CA ILE A 31 -1.07 -22.37 1.77
C ILE A 31 -2.05 -21.43 1.07
N VAL A 32 -2.78 -21.94 0.08
CA VAL A 32 -3.74 -21.14 -0.70
C VAL A 32 -5.11 -21.16 -0.02
N HIS A 33 -5.74 -20.01 0.12
CA HIS A 33 -7.03 -19.88 0.81
C HIS A 33 -7.84 -18.68 0.30
N THR A 34 -9.10 -18.57 0.73
CA THR A 34 -9.88 -17.32 0.64
C THR A 34 -9.90 -16.60 1.98
N LYS A 35 -10.39 -15.36 1.99
CA LYS A 35 -10.64 -14.59 3.21
C LYS A 35 -11.48 -15.38 4.21
N GLY A 36 -11.05 -15.39 5.47
CA GLY A 36 -11.69 -16.12 6.57
C GLY A 36 -11.32 -17.61 6.68
N GLN A 37 -10.59 -18.17 5.71
CA GLN A 37 -10.27 -19.61 5.67
C GLN A 37 -8.81 -19.95 6.03
N LEU A 38 -7.98 -18.97 6.40
CA LEU A 38 -6.56 -19.18 6.67
C LEU A 38 -6.32 -20.24 7.76
N ARG A 39 -7.06 -20.20 8.87
CA ARG A 39 -6.87 -21.14 9.99
C ARG A 39 -7.15 -22.59 9.60
N GLU A 40 -8.21 -22.82 8.83
CA GLU A 40 -8.56 -24.14 8.33
C GLU A 40 -7.50 -24.65 7.35
N SER A 41 -7.06 -23.78 6.44
CA SER A 41 -6.04 -24.09 5.44
C SER A 41 -4.68 -24.40 6.08
N ILE A 42 -4.31 -23.69 7.16
CA ILE A 42 -3.12 -24.00 7.97
C ILE A 42 -3.24 -25.40 8.59
N ALA A 43 -4.38 -25.73 9.20
CA ALA A 43 -4.56 -27.04 9.85
C ALA A 43 -4.40 -28.21 8.86
N LEU A 44 -4.92 -28.06 7.63
CA LEU A 44 -4.71 -29.03 6.56
C LEU A 44 -3.23 -29.13 6.16
N SER A 45 -2.57 -27.98 5.99
CA SER A 45 -1.17 -27.88 5.57
C SER A 45 -0.18 -28.46 6.58
N GLU A 46 -0.49 -28.41 7.89
CA GLU A 46 0.35 -29.03 8.94
C GLU A 46 0.58 -30.53 8.69
N HIS A 47 -0.42 -31.24 8.16
CA HIS A 47 -0.32 -32.66 7.84
C HIS A 47 0.57 -32.94 6.62
N GLU A 48 0.66 -32.00 5.69
CA GLU A 48 1.46 -32.13 4.47
C GLU A 48 2.95 -31.91 4.76
N ILE A 49 3.27 -30.88 5.55
CA ILE A 49 4.66 -30.50 5.82
C ILE A 49 5.37 -31.42 6.80
N ILE A 50 4.65 -32.22 7.58
CA ILE A 50 5.26 -33.05 8.65
C ILE A 50 6.23 -34.10 8.11
N ARG A 51 6.09 -34.49 6.84
CA ARG A 51 7.02 -35.41 6.16
C ARG A 51 8.33 -34.75 5.75
N HIS A 52 8.36 -33.42 5.66
CA HIS A 52 9.58 -32.68 5.35
C HIS A 52 10.57 -32.74 6.52
N PRO A 53 11.89 -32.85 6.30
CA PRO A 53 12.88 -32.88 7.39
C PRO A 53 12.80 -31.72 8.39
N ALA A 54 12.30 -30.57 7.94
CA ALA A 54 12.07 -29.37 8.75
C ALA A 54 10.59 -29.18 9.17
N GLY A 55 9.74 -30.20 9.01
CA GLY A 55 8.29 -30.13 9.19
C GLY A 55 7.85 -29.69 10.59
N ASP A 56 8.46 -30.25 11.65
CA ASP A 56 8.13 -29.87 13.04
C ASP A 56 8.37 -28.38 13.30
N THR A 57 9.48 -27.85 12.78
CA THR A 57 9.80 -26.42 12.88
C THR A 57 8.84 -25.59 12.02
N GLY A 58 8.48 -26.07 10.83
CA GLY A 58 7.50 -25.42 9.98
C GLY A 58 6.14 -25.28 10.67
N ARG A 59 5.68 -26.34 11.34
CA ARG A 59 4.46 -26.30 12.15
C ARG A 59 4.52 -25.24 13.25
N MET A 60 5.66 -25.11 13.93
CA MET A 60 5.83 -24.04 14.94
C MET A 60 5.72 -22.63 14.35
N ILE A 61 6.13 -22.42 13.10
CA ILE A 61 5.95 -21.14 12.41
C ILE A 61 4.46 -20.92 12.13
N LEU A 62 3.78 -21.89 11.53
CA LEU A 62 2.35 -21.80 11.19
C LEU A 62 1.47 -21.52 12.41
N GLN A 63 1.73 -22.18 13.55
CA GLN A 63 0.97 -21.99 14.79
C GLN A 63 1.12 -20.59 15.40
N ARG A 64 2.18 -19.86 15.03
CA ARG A 64 2.42 -18.47 15.48
C ARG A 64 1.90 -17.45 14.48
N THR A 65 1.53 -17.86 13.28
CA THR A 65 1.00 -16.99 12.22
C THR A 65 -0.52 -16.90 12.34
N LEU A 66 -1.04 -15.83 12.95
CA LEU A 66 -2.49 -15.60 13.06
C LEU A 66 -2.90 -14.14 12.85
N GLU A 67 -2.00 -13.27 12.40
CA GLU A 67 -2.23 -11.83 12.47
C GLU A 67 -2.98 -11.27 11.25
N THR A 68 -2.82 -11.85 10.05
CA THR A 68 -3.46 -11.32 8.83
C THR A 68 -3.83 -12.41 7.83
N ASP A 69 -4.99 -12.28 7.20
CA ASP A 69 -5.42 -13.09 6.06
C ASP A 69 -4.76 -12.66 4.73
N HIS A 70 -3.88 -11.66 4.72
CA HIS A 70 -3.22 -11.21 3.49
C HIS A 70 -2.06 -12.12 3.09
N SER A 71 -1.84 -12.23 1.79
CA SER A 71 -0.78 -13.04 1.20
C SER A 71 0.59 -12.57 1.66
N SER A 72 1.38 -13.49 2.23
CA SER A 72 2.66 -13.14 2.81
C SER A 72 3.64 -14.31 2.89
N PHE A 73 4.92 -13.96 3.09
CA PHE A 73 5.97 -14.93 3.41
C PHE A 73 6.08 -15.06 4.93
N LEU A 74 5.83 -16.26 5.44
CA LEU A 74 5.75 -16.53 6.88
C LEU A 74 7.12 -16.79 7.52
N GLY A 75 8.08 -17.23 6.71
CA GLY A 75 9.44 -17.54 7.13
C GLY A 75 9.93 -18.90 6.63
N MET A 76 11.09 -19.29 7.12
CA MET A 76 11.76 -20.54 6.75
C MET A 76 11.99 -21.44 7.97
N ALA A 77 11.73 -22.73 7.80
CA ALA A 77 12.14 -23.78 8.72
C ALA A 77 13.39 -24.49 8.18
N VAL A 78 14.41 -24.63 9.02
CA VAL A 78 15.69 -25.24 8.64
C VAL A 78 15.91 -26.53 9.43
N ALA A 79 16.30 -27.59 8.72
CA ALA A 79 16.85 -28.81 9.31
C ALA A 79 18.16 -29.19 8.62
N SER A 80 19.20 -29.50 9.40
CA SER A 80 20.45 -30.05 8.90
C SER A 80 20.64 -31.48 9.41
N ARG A 81 20.82 -32.44 8.49
CA ARG A 81 21.06 -33.85 8.83
C ARG A 81 22.50 -34.22 8.46
N LYS A 82 23.22 -34.83 9.39
CA LYS A 82 24.52 -35.46 9.10
C LYS A 82 24.29 -36.69 8.22
N THR A 83 25.02 -36.81 7.12
CA THR A 83 25.03 -37.99 6.24
C THR A 83 26.22 -38.90 6.60
N MET A 84 26.31 -40.08 5.96
CA MET A 84 27.22 -41.22 6.22
C MET A 84 28.52 -40.87 6.99
N LEU A 85 28.69 -41.51 8.16
CA LEU A 85 29.80 -41.34 9.11
C LEU A 85 30.08 -39.92 9.66
N GLY A 86 29.21 -38.93 9.39
CA GLY A 86 29.34 -37.59 9.94
C GLY A 86 30.30 -36.67 9.18
N PHE A 87 30.76 -37.08 8.00
CA PHE A 87 31.69 -36.32 7.17
C PHE A 87 31.02 -35.25 6.29
N SER A 88 29.70 -35.29 6.11
CA SER A 88 28.96 -34.20 5.45
C SER A 88 27.59 -33.99 6.08
N SER A 89 27.02 -32.80 5.87
CA SER A 89 25.67 -32.45 6.29
C SER A 89 24.86 -32.02 5.07
N LYS A 90 23.64 -32.55 4.95
CA LYS A 90 22.66 -32.08 3.97
C LYS A 90 21.65 -31.20 4.67
N ASP A 91 21.48 -29.99 4.16
CA ASP A 91 20.49 -29.06 4.66
C ASP A 91 19.16 -29.30 3.95
N SER A 92 18.06 -29.04 4.63
CA SER A 92 16.71 -29.10 4.08
C SER A 92 15.94 -27.92 4.63
N VAL A 93 15.51 -27.04 3.74
CA VAL A 93 14.86 -25.78 4.04
C VAL A 93 13.43 -25.81 3.53
N LEU A 94 12.49 -25.44 4.38
CA LEU A 94 11.07 -25.32 4.05
C LEU A 94 10.65 -23.86 4.22
N ALA A 95 10.36 -23.18 3.13
CA ALA A 95 9.78 -21.84 3.13
C ALA A 95 8.25 -21.92 3.11
N LEU A 96 7.60 -21.17 3.99
CA LEU A 96 6.15 -21.18 4.19
C LEU A 96 5.53 -19.86 3.74
N PHE A 97 4.42 -19.96 3.02
CA PHE A 97 3.68 -18.83 2.48
C PHE A 97 2.19 -19.04 2.70
N ASN A 98 1.45 -17.96 2.95
CA ASN A 98 0.00 -17.96 2.75
C ASN A 98 -0.35 -17.11 1.53
N ILE A 99 -1.29 -17.60 0.72
CA ILE A 99 -1.75 -16.93 -0.50
C ILE A 99 -3.28 -16.80 -0.40
N ASN A 100 -3.76 -15.60 -0.16
CA ASN A 100 -5.17 -15.28 -0.19
C ASN A 100 -5.58 -14.88 -1.60
N ILE A 101 -6.45 -15.66 -2.23
CA ILE A 101 -6.85 -15.41 -3.62
C ILE A 101 -7.67 -14.12 -3.78
N ASP A 102 -8.28 -13.62 -2.70
CA ASP A 102 -9.06 -12.38 -2.70
C ASP A 102 -8.17 -11.11 -2.74
N ASP A 103 -6.85 -11.27 -2.59
CA ASP A 103 -5.89 -10.17 -2.76
C ASP A 103 -5.62 -9.83 -4.24
N TYR A 104 -6.12 -10.62 -5.19
CA TYR A 104 -5.77 -10.51 -6.61
C TYR A 104 -6.99 -10.33 -7.50
N ALA A 105 -6.90 -9.43 -8.47
CA ALA A 105 -7.92 -9.27 -9.51
C ALA A 105 -7.88 -10.41 -10.52
N ASP A 106 -6.68 -10.92 -10.84
CA ASP A 106 -6.49 -11.99 -11.82
C ASP A 106 -5.26 -12.88 -11.54
N ILE A 107 -5.11 -13.92 -12.37
CA ILE A 107 -4.02 -14.90 -12.25
C ILE A 107 -2.63 -14.33 -12.59
N SER A 108 -2.57 -13.28 -13.40
CA SER A 108 -1.31 -12.61 -13.76
C SER A 108 -0.77 -11.83 -12.57
N GLU A 109 -1.64 -11.09 -11.89
CA GLU A 109 -1.32 -10.40 -10.64
C GLU A 109 -0.89 -11.39 -9.55
N ALA A 110 -1.66 -12.47 -9.36
CA ALA A 110 -1.33 -13.53 -8.40
C ALA A 110 0.07 -14.12 -8.67
N LYS A 111 0.38 -14.49 -9.93
CA LYS A 111 1.71 -15.01 -10.30
C LYS A 111 2.84 -14.03 -10.00
N THR A 112 2.63 -12.75 -10.32
CA THR A 112 3.61 -11.70 -10.07
C THR A 112 3.88 -11.58 -8.57
N HIS A 113 2.84 -11.55 -7.74
CA HIS A 113 3.00 -11.47 -6.29
C HIS A 113 3.60 -12.75 -5.68
N ILE A 114 3.26 -13.95 -6.19
CA ILE A 114 3.87 -15.20 -5.74
C ILE A 114 5.38 -15.20 -6.02
N TYR A 115 5.84 -14.71 -7.18
CA TYR A 115 7.27 -14.54 -7.43
C TYR A 115 7.92 -13.51 -6.49
N HIS A 116 7.22 -12.40 -6.19
CA HIS A 116 7.69 -11.42 -5.21
C HIS A 116 7.88 -12.09 -3.83
N LEU A 117 6.92 -12.88 -3.37
CA LEU A 117 7.03 -13.60 -2.10
C LEU A 117 8.17 -14.62 -2.14
N ALA A 118 8.29 -15.37 -3.23
CA ALA A 118 9.34 -16.37 -3.40
C ALA A 118 10.75 -15.77 -3.39
N TRP A 119 10.93 -14.54 -3.87
CA TRP A 119 12.19 -13.80 -3.73
C TRP A 119 12.63 -13.69 -2.27
N HIS A 120 11.71 -13.44 -1.32
CA HIS A 120 12.08 -13.33 0.08
C HIS A 120 12.65 -14.64 0.65
N ALA A 121 12.17 -15.79 0.18
CA ALA A 121 12.74 -17.08 0.54
C ALA A 121 14.11 -17.32 -0.13
N ILE A 122 14.28 -16.89 -1.38
CA ILE A 122 15.56 -16.93 -2.09
C ILE A 122 16.59 -16.07 -1.35
N ASP A 123 16.29 -14.81 -1.08
CA ASP A 123 17.18 -13.88 -0.38
C ASP A 123 17.57 -14.40 1.01
N LEU A 124 16.60 -14.94 1.76
CA LEU A 124 16.87 -15.51 3.07
C LEU A 124 17.76 -16.76 3.01
N THR A 125 17.60 -17.56 1.95
CA THR A 125 18.47 -18.71 1.66
C THR A 125 19.90 -18.26 1.37
N GLU A 126 20.10 -17.22 0.55
CA GLU A 126 21.42 -16.64 0.26
C GLU A 126 22.08 -16.06 1.51
N ILE A 127 21.32 -15.33 2.34
CA ILE A 127 21.81 -14.81 3.61
C ILE A 127 22.28 -15.96 4.52
N ARG A 128 21.52 -17.06 4.58
CA ARG A 128 21.87 -18.23 5.39
C ARG A 128 23.18 -18.89 4.94
N GLN A 129 23.51 -18.86 3.65
CA GLN A 129 24.75 -19.45 3.15
C GLN A 129 26.01 -18.77 3.70
N ARG A 130 25.89 -17.53 4.22
CA ARG A 130 27.02 -16.84 4.87
C ARG A 130 27.44 -17.57 6.16
N PRO A 131 28.75 -17.72 6.45
CA PRO A 131 29.23 -18.52 7.58
C PRO A 131 28.65 -18.14 8.94
N GLU A 132 28.44 -16.85 9.17
CA GLU A 132 27.85 -16.28 10.39
C GLU A 132 26.39 -16.73 10.63
N HIS A 133 25.60 -16.83 9.56
CA HIS A 133 24.20 -17.22 9.62
C HIS A 133 24.02 -18.73 9.55
N ARG A 134 24.85 -19.44 8.78
CA ARG A 134 24.79 -20.91 8.69
C ARG A 134 24.97 -21.59 10.04
N ARG A 135 25.86 -21.07 10.88
CA ARG A 135 26.08 -21.58 12.26
C ARG A 135 24.91 -21.26 13.17
N LYS A 136 24.35 -20.05 13.07
CA LYS A 136 23.24 -19.58 13.92
C LYS A 136 21.93 -20.30 13.60
N PHE A 137 21.68 -20.58 12.32
CA PHE A 137 20.48 -21.25 11.82
C PHE A 137 20.81 -22.66 11.31
N TYR A 138 21.46 -23.44 12.16
CA TYR A 138 21.77 -24.84 11.88
C TYR A 138 20.49 -25.70 11.88
N ASN A 139 19.62 -25.48 12.86
CA ASN A 139 18.27 -26.05 12.97
C ASN A 139 17.33 -24.99 13.57
N GLY A 140 16.06 -24.99 13.15
CA GLY A 140 15.02 -24.15 13.74
C GLY A 140 14.49 -23.05 12.80
N PRO A 141 13.62 -22.16 13.34
CA PRO A 141 12.91 -21.18 12.53
C PRO A 141 13.82 -20.00 12.18
N MET A 142 13.72 -19.53 10.95
CA MET A 142 14.38 -18.35 10.41
C MET A 142 13.30 -17.41 9.88
N ILE A 143 12.93 -16.43 10.69
CA ILE A 143 11.93 -15.40 10.36
C ILE A 143 12.70 -14.10 10.09
N PRO A 144 12.55 -13.49 8.90
CA PRO A 144 13.31 -12.29 8.56
C PRO A 144 12.86 -11.11 9.43
N LYS A 145 13.74 -10.63 10.31
CA LYS A 145 13.57 -9.34 10.99
C LYS A 145 14.40 -8.29 10.24
N ARG A 146 13.75 -7.48 9.41
CA ARG A 146 14.39 -6.40 8.66
C ARG A 146 14.02 -5.06 9.27
N SER A 147 14.97 -4.13 9.32
CA SER A 147 14.64 -2.72 9.54
C SER A 147 13.76 -2.23 8.37
N PRO A 148 12.94 -1.18 8.57
CA PRO A 148 12.05 -0.69 7.51
C PRO A 148 12.78 -0.40 6.18
N ILE A 149 13.98 0.18 6.25
CA ILE A 149 14.78 0.48 5.06
C ILE A 149 15.26 -0.78 4.34
N ASN A 150 15.66 -1.81 5.10
CA ASN A 150 16.08 -3.08 4.54
C ASN A 150 14.90 -3.88 3.99
N LEU A 151 13.71 -3.73 4.57
CA LEU A 151 12.47 -4.29 4.03
C LEU A 151 12.13 -3.64 2.69
N ALA A 152 12.12 -2.30 2.63
CA ALA A 152 11.87 -1.57 1.38
C ALA A 152 12.87 -1.93 0.28
N LYS A 153 14.16 -2.10 0.63
CA LYS A 153 15.18 -2.57 -0.32
C LYS A 153 14.91 -3.99 -0.80
N ALA A 154 14.56 -4.90 0.10
CA ALA A 154 14.27 -6.27 -0.28
C ALA A 154 12.99 -6.39 -1.13
N ASN A 155 11.97 -5.57 -0.84
CA ASN A 155 10.76 -5.47 -1.64
C ASN A 155 11.02 -4.87 -3.03
N LEU A 156 11.92 -3.90 -3.15
CA LEU A 156 12.39 -3.41 -4.46
C LEU A 156 12.97 -4.56 -5.29
N GLN A 157 13.87 -5.34 -4.69
CA GLN A 157 14.48 -6.48 -5.37
C GLN A 157 13.46 -7.57 -5.69
N ALA A 158 12.49 -7.79 -4.80
CA ALA A 158 11.39 -8.73 -5.00
C ALA A 158 10.50 -8.31 -6.18
N ASP A 159 10.16 -7.03 -6.30
CA ASP A 159 9.36 -6.49 -7.40
C ASP A 159 10.13 -6.59 -8.74
N VAL A 160 11.44 -6.31 -8.75
CA VAL A 160 12.31 -6.53 -9.92
C VAL A 160 12.33 -8.01 -10.31
N PHE A 161 12.53 -8.90 -9.35
CA PHE A 161 12.56 -10.34 -9.57
C PHE A 161 11.24 -10.83 -10.17
N ALA A 162 10.12 -10.43 -9.57
CA ALA A 162 8.78 -10.79 -10.00
C ALA A 162 8.47 -10.28 -11.41
N ALA A 163 8.77 -9.01 -11.70
CA ALA A 163 8.50 -8.42 -12.99
C ALA A 163 9.32 -9.09 -14.11
N VAL A 164 10.62 -9.35 -13.85
CA VAL A 164 11.49 -10.04 -14.80
C VAL A 164 11.06 -11.50 -15.00
N MET A 165 10.77 -12.24 -13.93
CA MET A 165 10.31 -13.63 -14.04
C MET A 165 9.04 -13.75 -14.87
N THR A 166 8.05 -12.91 -14.57
CA THR A 166 6.76 -12.92 -15.28
C THR A 166 6.94 -12.50 -16.74
N GLY A 167 7.79 -11.50 -17.00
CA GLY A 167 8.17 -11.09 -18.35
C GLY A 167 8.87 -12.22 -19.13
N LEU A 168 9.79 -12.96 -18.52
CA LEU A 168 10.47 -14.10 -19.16
C LEU A 168 9.51 -15.24 -19.52
N HIS A 169 8.38 -15.36 -18.81
CA HIS A 169 7.29 -16.29 -19.15
C HIS A 169 6.31 -15.74 -20.20
N GLY A 170 6.63 -14.61 -20.83
CA GLY A 170 5.90 -14.05 -21.97
C GLY A 170 4.81 -13.04 -21.60
N ASN A 171 4.75 -12.59 -20.34
CA ASN A 171 3.81 -11.56 -19.94
C ASN A 171 4.40 -10.16 -20.17
N ALA A 172 4.28 -9.69 -21.42
CA ALA A 172 4.74 -8.37 -21.81
C ALA A 172 4.04 -7.27 -21.00
N GLY A 173 4.77 -6.20 -20.67
CA GLY A 173 4.21 -5.07 -19.92
C GLY A 173 4.14 -5.23 -18.40
N THR A 174 4.54 -6.39 -17.85
CA THR A 174 4.49 -6.62 -16.38
C THR A 174 5.20 -5.53 -15.58
N ILE A 175 6.34 -5.01 -16.07
CA ILE A 175 7.06 -3.93 -15.38
C ILE A 175 6.18 -2.68 -15.23
N ASN A 176 5.51 -2.26 -16.30
CA ASN A 176 4.60 -1.11 -16.28
C ASN A 176 3.37 -1.38 -15.41
N THR A 177 2.77 -2.56 -15.52
CA THR A 177 1.61 -2.93 -14.68
C THR A 177 1.96 -2.94 -13.20
N LEU A 178 3.12 -3.48 -12.83
CA LEU A 178 3.58 -3.48 -11.43
C LEU A 178 3.87 -2.07 -10.93
N ALA A 179 4.54 -1.24 -11.74
CA ALA A 179 4.79 0.16 -11.38
C ALA A 179 3.50 0.97 -11.24
N GLN A 180 2.52 0.75 -12.11
CA GLN A 180 1.19 1.34 -12.01
C GLN A 180 0.47 0.94 -10.72
N SER A 181 0.48 -0.36 -10.38
CA SER A 181 -0.06 -0.85 -9.12
C SER A 181 0.63 -0.21 -7.90
N ARG A 182 1.97 -0.18 -7.85
CA ARG A 182 2.70 0.47 -6.75
C ARG A 182 2.44 1.98 -6.69
N GLY A 183 2.29 2.64 -7.84
CA GLY A 183 1.92 4.06 -7.93
C GLY A 183 0.55 4.33 -7.36
N TRP A 184 -0.44 3.53 -7.79
CA TRP A 184 -1.80 3.62 -7.28
C TRP A 184 -1.85 3.40 -5.77
N ASN A 185 -1.17 2.37 -5.28
CA ASN A 185 -1.11 2.03 -3.86
C ASN A 185 -0.52 3.15 -2.99
N SER A 186 0.27 4.07 -3.56
CA SER A 186 0.78 5.24 -2.84
C SER A 186 -0.25 6.36 -2.66
N LEU A 187 -1.31 6.37 -3.48
CA LEU A 187 -2.32 7.43 -3.53
C LEU A 187 -3.66 7.04 -2.89
N VAL A 188 -3.88 5.75 -2.60
CA VAL A 188 -5.12 5.26 -1.99
C VAL A 188 -4.87 4.64 -0.62
N PRO A 189 -5.85 4.68 0.31
CA PRO A 189 -5.72 4.05 1.62
C PRO A 189 -5.86 2.53 1.51
N ILE A 190 -4.78 1.79 1.76
CA ILE A 190 -4.78 0.32 1.77
C ILE A 190 -4.39 -0.19 3.16
N ALA A 191 -5.33 -0.85 3.84
CA ALA A 191 -5.06 -1.45 5.15
C ALA A 191 -4.02 -2.58 5.03
N HIS A 192 -3.22 -2.77 6.08
CA HIS A 192 -2.17 -3.78 6.20
C HIS A 192 -1.03 -3.67 5.17
N GLN A 193 -1.05 -2.65 4.31
CA GLN A 193 0.02 -2.37 3.36
C GLN A 193 0.59 -0.97 3.59
N ARG A 194 1.90 -0.85 3.40
CA ARG A 194 2.63 0.42 3.46
C ARG A 194 3.26 0.67 2.11
N ALA A 195 2.76 1.65 1.35
CA ALA A 195 3.30 1.99 0.04
C ALA A 195 4.79 2.39 0.11
N GLU A 196 5.21 2.95 1.25
CA GLU A 196 6.59 3.28 1.57
C GLU A 196 7.53 2.07 1.46
N ASP A 197 7.03 0.87 1.76
CA ASP A 197 7.81 -0.36 1.73
C ASP A 197 7.99 -0.92 0.30
N PHE A 198 7.41 -0.30 -0.75
CA PHE A 198 7.47 -0.77 -2.13
C PHE A 198 7.99 0.28 -3.12
N PRO A 199 9.30 0.62 -3.08
CA PRO A 199 9.90 1.67 -3.93
C PRO A 199 10.16 1.22 -5.38
N PHE A 200 9.41 0.26 -5.94
CA PHE A 200 9.71 -0.28 -7.29
C PHE A 200 9.62 0.79 -8.39
N ILE A 201 8.75 1.79 -8.24
CA ILE A 201 8.54 2.85 -9.24
C ILE A 201 9.86 3.56 -9.59
N ILE A 202 10.69 3.88 -8.59
CA ILE A 202 11.97 4.55 -8.83
C ILE A 202 12.99 3.65 -9.55
N ALA A 203 12.76 2.33 -9.58
CA ALA A 203 13.59 1.33 -10.25
C ALA A 203 13.00 0.82 -11.57
N MET A 204 11.83 1.31 -11.99
CA MET A 204 11.12 0.83 -13.17
C MET A 204 11.97 0.95 -14.44
N GLU A 205 12.50 2.14 -14.75
CA GLU A 205 13.32 2.36 -15.96
C GLU A 205 14.58 1.47 -15.99
N ALA A 206 15.23 1.29 -14.85
CA ALA A 206 16.41 0.42 -14.74
C ALA A 206 16.03 -1.04 -15.02
N SER A 207 14.87 -1.47 -14.53
CA SER A 207 14.32 -2.81 -14.75
C SER A 207 13.94 -3.03 -16.21
N GLU A 208 13.28 -2.06 -16.84
CA GLU A 208 12.92 -2.11 -18.27
C GLU A 208 14.15 -2.18 -19.16
N PHE A 209 15.15 -1.34 -18.87
CA PHE A 209 16.40 -1.33 -19.62
C PHE A 209 17.05 -2.72 -19.61
N VAL A 210 17.22 -3.32 -18.43
CA VAL A 210 17.86 -4.63 -18.30
C VAL A 210 17.00 -5.73 -18.92
N TYR A 211 15.68 -5.70 -18.71
CA TYR A 211 14.77 -6.68 -19.31
C TYR A 211 14.80 -6.66 -20.84
N SER A 212 14.84 -5.47 -21.46
CA SER A 212 14.94 -5.33 -22.92
C SER A 212 16.21 -5.95 -23.52
N GLU A 213 17.30 -6.02 -22.74
CA GLU A 213 18.54 -6.71 -23.16
C GLU A 213 18.35 -8.23 -23.11
N LEU A 214 17.59 -8.76 -22.14
CA LEU A 214 17.32 -10.19 -22.05
C LEU A 214 16.44 -10.68 -23.19
N GLU A 215 15.39 -9.94 -23.53
CA GLU A 215 14.49 -10.28 -24.62
C GLU A 215 15.24 -10.42 -25.95
N ARG A 216 16.21 -9.53 -26.19
CA ARG A 216 17.09 -9.59 -27.36
C ARG A 216 17.99 -10.83 -27.38
N ASN A 217 18.43 -11.29 -26.21
CA ASN A 217 19.39 -12.39 -26.08
C ASN A 217 18.75 -13.79 -25.98
N LYS A 218 17.41 -13.91 -25.93
CA LYS A 218 16.64 -15.17 -25.91
C LYS A 218 17.20 -16.23 -24.95
N ILE A 219 17.15 -15.93 -23.66
CA ILE A 219 17.70 -16.76 -22.60
C ILE A 219 16.91 -18.09 -22.48
N PRO A 220 17.56 -19.24 -22.27
CA PRO A 220 16.87 -20.51 -22.05
C PRO A 220 16.10 -20.53 -20.73
N ARG A 221 14.94 -21.21 -20.71
CA ARG A 221 14.05 -21.32 -19.54
C ARG A 221 14.75 -21.82 -18.27
N SER A 222 15.72 -22.73 -18.42
CA SER A 222 16.51 -23.26 -17.29
C SER A 222 17.32 -22.20 -16.56
N LYS A 223 17.57 -21.03 -17.18
CA LYS A 223 18.34 -19.93 -16.57
C LYS A 223 17.47 -18.78 -16.06
N TYR A 224 16.13 -18.89 -16.11
CA TYR A 224 15.25 -17.77 -15.75
C TYR A 224 15.45 -17.30 -14.32
N VAL A 225 15.43 -18.22 -13.35
CA VAL A 225 15.56 -17.88 -11.92
C VAL A 225 16.91 -17.25 -11.62
N GLU A 226 18.02 -17.83 -12.09
CA GLU A 226 19.36 -17.27 -11.91
C GLU A 226 19.52 -15.89 -12.53
N THR A 227 18.98 -15.71 -13.74
CA THR A 227 19.04 -14.44 -14.47
C THR A 227 18.21 -13.38 -13.75
N ALA A 228 16.96 -13.68 -13.39
CA ALA A 228 16.09 -12.74 -12.68
C ALA A 228 16.69 -12.36 -11.32
N LYS A 229 17.26 -13.31 -10.58
CA LYS A 229 17.99 -13.04 -9.34
C LYS A 229 19.15 -12.08 -9.57
N GLN A 230 20.01 -12.35 -10.55
CA GLN A 230 21.17 -11.52 -10.84
C GLN A 230 20.76 -10.07 -11.13
N ILE A 231 19.71 -9.89 -11.93
CA ILE A 231 19.19 -8.56 -12.27
C ILE A 231 18.63 -7.86 -11.05
N SER A 232 17.87 -8.57 -10.21
CA SER A 232 17.31 -8.02 -8.98
C SER A 232 18.40 -7.52 -8.03
N LEU A 233 19.53 -8.25 -7.97
CA LEU A 233 20.71 -7.80 -7.21
C LEU A 233 21.40 -6.60 -7.88
N GLU A 234 21.62 -6.62 -9.19
CA GLU A 234 22.25 -5.53 -9.95
C GLU A 234 21.45 -4.22 -9.82
N VAL A 235 20.15 -4.26 -10.07
CA VAL A 235 19.23 -3.13 -9.90
C VAL A 235 19.18 -2.72 -8.43
N GLY A 236 19.06 -3.67 -7.50
CA GLY A 236 19.04 -3.35 -6.06
C GLY A 236 20.30 -2.67 -5.54
N ILE A 237 21.45 -2.80 -6.22
CA ILE A 237 22.69 -2.10 -5.87
C ILE A 237 22.67 -0.64 -6.36
N THR A 238 21.95 -0.32 -7.44
CA THR A 238 21.88 1.05 -7.95
C THR A 238 21.04 1.98 -7.08
N PHE A 239 20.14 1.42 -6.27
CA PHE A 239 19.27 2.14 -5.34
C PHE A 239 19.76 1.99 -3.91
N ASP A 240 20.46 3.02 -3.44
CA ASP A 240 20.95 3.11 -2.07
C ASP A 240 19.85 3.55 -1.09
N GLU A 241 20.20 3.59 0.20
CA GLU A 241 19.31 4.05 1.26
C GLU A 241 18.80 5.47 1.01
N THR A 242 19.62 6.37 0.45
CA THR A 242 19.21 7.73 0.11
C THR A 242 18.08 7.74 -0.92
N SER A 243 18.18 6.91 -1.96
CA SER A 243 17.14 6.79 -2.99
C SER A 243 15.83 6.26 -2.42
N ILE A 244 15.89 5.27 -1.52
CA ILE A 244 14.70 4.73 -0.85
C ILE A 244 14.07 5.78 0.09
N ARG A 245 14.87 6.57 0.80
CA ARG A 245 14.36 7.67 1.63
C ARG A 245 13.71 8.79 0.81
N GLN A 246 14.17 9.01 -0.43
CA GLN A 246 13.49 9.92 -1.36
C GLN A 246 12.10 9.38 -1.77
N TRP A 247 11.96 8.06 -1.96
CA TRP A 247 10.65 7.44 -2.14
C TRP A 247 9.76 7.65 -0.91
N TRP A 248 10.25 7.41 0.31
CA TRP A 248 9.47 7.64 1.54
C TRP A 248 9.03 9.08 1.69
N SER A 249 9.91 10.03 1.35
CA SER A 249 9.59 11.47 1.38
C SER A 249 8.41 11.85 0.49
N PHE A 250 8.08 11.01 -0.49
CA PHE A 250 6.86 11.13 -1.29
C PHE A 250 5.71 10.27 -0.76
N ALA A 251 5.97 8.99 -0.51
CA ALA A 251 4.93 8.00 -0.20
C ALA A 251 4.29 8.22 1.19
N GLU A 252 5.06 8.64 2.20
CA GLU A 252 4.51 8.89 3.55
C GLU A 252 3.51 10.06 3.55
N PRO A 253 3.83 11.25 3.02
CA PRO A 253 2.85 12.34 2.93
C PRO A 253 1.67 11.99 2.00
N ALA A 254 1.91 11.28 0.89
CA ALA A 254 0.84 10.84 0.00
C ALA A 254 -0.17 9.95 0.73
N GLN A 255 0.34 8.96 1.48
CA GLN A 255 -0.50 8.07 2.29
C GLN A 255 -1.20 8.82 3.42
N ASP A 256 -0.54 9.74 4.11
CA ASP A 256 -1.18 10.56 5.15
C ASP A 256 -2.37 11.37 4.58
N MET A 257 -2.23 11.97 3.40
CA MET A 257 -3.35 12.64 2.73
C MET A 257 -4.44 11.65 2.28
N ALA A 258 -4.08 10.51 1.69
CA ALA A 258 -5.03 9.49 1.25
C ALA A 258 -5.90 8.97 2.40
N TRP A 259 -5.28 8.69 3.56
CA TRP A 259 -5.99 8.24 4.76
C TRP A 259 -6.91 9.30 5.36
N ARG A 260 -6.68 10.59 5.07
CA ARG A 260 -7.53 11.72 5.49
C ARG A 260 -8.61 12.08 4.46
N GLY A 261 -8.75 11.27 3.40
CA GLY A 261 -9.83 11.39 2.43
C GLY A 261 -9.56 12.32 1.26
N HIS A 262 -8.30 12.71 1.03
CA HIS A 262 -7.93 13.41 -0.19
C HIS A 262 -7.93 12.45 -1.39
N ASN A 263 -8.37 12.95 -2.55
CA ASN A 263 -8.31 12.19 -3.80
C ASN A 263 -6.90 12.23 -4.42
N GLU A 264 -6.66 11.30 -5.35
CA GLU A 264 -5.39 11.10 -6.02
C GLU A 264 -4.88 12.33 -6.79
N GLU A 265 -5.76 13.11 -7.40
CA GLU A 265 -5.41 14.33 -8.15
C GLU A 265 -4.91 15.43 -7.21
N GLU A 266 -5.55 15.58 -6.05
CA GLU A 266 -5.16 16.52 -5.00
C GLU A 266 -3.82 16.14 -4.35
N ILE A 267 -3.63 14.85 -4.08
CA ILE A 267 -2.38 14.33 -3.50
C ILE A 267 -1.20 14.60 -4.44
N LEU A 268 -1.34 14.27 -5.72
CA LEU A 268 -0.31 14.57 -6.71
C LEU A 268 -0.13 16.07 -6.92
N GLY A 269 -1.23 16.83 -6.91
CA GLY A 269 -1.21 18.29 -6.96
C GLY A 269 -0.38 18.91 -5.84
N ALA A 270 -0.60 18.45 -4.61
CA ALA A 270 0.17 18.85 -3.43
C ALA A 270 1.66 18.49 -3.60
N ALA A 271 1.98 17.25 -3.97
CA ALA A 271 3.35 16.80 -4.16
C ALA A 271 4.09 17.62 -5.22
N VAL A 272 3.46 17.87 -6.37
CA VAL A 272 4.08 18.48 -7.55
C VAL A 272 4.18 19.99 -7.45
N PHE A 273 3.11 20.67 -7.00
CA PHE A 273 3.03 22.13 -7.07
C PHE A 273 3.37 22.83 -5.76
N THR A 274 3.30 22.14 -4.62
CA THR A 274 3.46 22.79 -3.30
C THR A 274 4.71 22.36 -2.54
N SER A 275 5.27 21.19 -2.84
CA SER A 275 6.46 20.70 -2.14
C SER A 275 7.70 21.54 -2.47
N GLU A 276 8.44 21.93 -1.43
CA GLU A 276 9.74 22.60 -1.57
C GLU A 276 10.86 21.63 -1.93
N ASN A 277 10.64 20.31 -1.78
CA ASN A 277 11.62 19.29 -2.07
C ASN A 277 11.60 18.91 -3.57
N PRO A 278 12.67 19.18 -4.35
CA PRO A 278 12.70 18.85 -5.77
C PRO A 278 12.62 17.35 -6.05
N TYR A 279 13.07 16.49 -5.13
CA TYR A 279 12.96 15.03 -5.29
C TYR A 279 11.52 14.55 -5.14
N VAL A 280 10.76 15.13 -4.21
CA VAL A 280 9.33 14.83 -4.05
C VAL A 280 8.56 15.23 -5.30
N ARG A 281 8.82 16.42 -5.86
CA ARG A 281 8.20 16.85 -7.12
C ARG A 281 8.52 15.92 -8.27
N ALA A 282 9.77 15.48 -8.40
CA ALA A 282 10.19 14.55 -9.44
C ALA A 282 9.49 13.18 -9.29
N THR A 283 9.42 12.64 -8.07
CA THR A 283 8.67 11.40 -7.79
C THR A 283 7.18 11.57 -8.06
N GLY A 284 6.59 12.72 -7.72
CA GLY A 284 5.19 13.02 -8.02
C GLY A 284 4.89 13.03 -9.52
N TYR A 285 5.77 13.61 -10.35
CA TYR A 285 5.65 13.52 -11.80
C TYR A 285 5.79 12.08 -12.31
N LEU A 286 6.74 11.31 -11.78
CA LEU A 286 6.90 9.90 -12.14
C LEU A 286 5.66 9.08 -11.81
N VAL A 287 5.07 9.27 -10.62
CA VAL A 287 3.82 8.58 -10.24
C VAL A 287 2.65 9.04 -11.11
N SER A 288 2.55 10.33 -11.42
CA SER A 288 1.54 10.86 -12.36
C SER A 288 1.65 10.23 -13.75
N GLU A 289 2.87 10.11 -14.29
CA GLU A 289 3.14 9.50 -15.59
C GLU A 289 2.73 8.02 -15.61
N VAL A 290 3.16 7.27 -14.60
CA VAL A 290 2.93 5.81 -14.52
C VAL A 290 1.47 5.47 -14.24
N THR A 291 0.76 6.31 -13.48
CA THR A 291 -0.67 6.09 -13.15
C THR A 291 -1.63 6.70 -14.18
N GLY A 292 -1.17 7.67 -14.98
CA GLY A 292 -2.01 8.45 -15.87
C GLY A 292 -2.87 9.51 -15.17
N ILE A 293 -2.68 9.73 -13.86
CA ILE A 293 -3.44 10.73 -13.10
C ILE A 293 -2.84 12.11 -13.34
N THR A 294 -3.69 13.08 -13.68
CA THR A 294 -3.27 14.46 -13.87
C THR A 294 -3.23 15.20 -12.53
N PRO A 295 -2.10 15.80 -12.11
CA PRO A 295 -2.03 16.53 -10.86
C PRO A 295 -2.93 17.77 -10.90
N ARG A 296 -3.82 17.91 -9.91
CA ARG A 296 -4.67 19.11 -9.79
C ARG A 296 -3.84 20.30 -9.31
N ARG A 297 -4.00 21.46 -9.94
CA ARG A 297 -3.43 22.70 -9.39
C ARG A 297 -4.25 23.13 -8.18
N LEU A 298 -3.63 23.06 -7.00
CA LEU A 298 -4.22 23.60 -5.79
C LEU A 298 -4.12 25.13 -5.85
N SER A 299 -5.26 25.80 -5.80
CA SER A 299 -5.34 27.24 -5.64
C SER A 299 -5.08 27.64 -4.18
N GLU A 300 -4.71 28.90 -3.94
CA GLU A 300 -4.60 29.42 -2.57
C GLU A 300 -5.92 29.35 -1.79
N LYS A 301 -7.05 29.20 -2.49
CA LYS A 301 -8.39 29.02 -1.91
C LYS A 301 -8.74 27.56 -1.62
N ASP A 302 -7.94 26.60 -2.08
CA ASP A 302 -8.17 25.20 -1.75
C ASP A 302 -7.70 24.99 -0.30
N GLU A 303 -8.59 25.32 0.64
CA GLU A 303 -8.43 25.21 2.11
C GLU A 303 -8.31 23.75 2.57
N THR A 304 -7.24 23.12 2.13
CA THR A 304 -7.05 21.68 2.20
C THR A 304 -5.79 21.34 2.98
N TYR A 305 -5.87 20.26 3.74
CA TYR A 305 -4.72 19.75 4.47
C TYR A 305 -3.66 19.26 3.49
N ASN A 306 -2.40 19.60 3.74
CA ASN A 306 -1.31 19.28 2.83
C ASN A 306 -0.08 18.79 3.58
N SER A 307 0.16 17.48 3.52
CA SER A 307 1.31 16.83 4.18
C SER A 307 2.65 17.12 3.50
N PHE A 308 2.64 17.62 2.26
CA PHE A 308 3.84 18.03 1.53
C PHE A 308 4.26 19.47 1.82
N ALA A 309 3.37 20.27 2.40
CA ALA A 309 3.63 21.64 2.78
C ALA A 309 4.30 21.75 4.17
N ASN A 310 4.90 22.90 4.44
CA ASN A 310 5.42 23.22 5.76
C ASN A 310 4.30 23.15 6.82
N GLN A 311 4.55 22.49 7.95
CA GLN A 311 3.57 22.36 9.04
C GLN A 311 3.03 23.70 9.54
N LYS A 312 3.83 24.79 9.48
CA LYS A 312 3.36 26.14 9.81
C LYS A 312 2.20 26.60 8.91
N LYS A 313 2.19 26.22 7.62
CA LYS A 313 1.08 26.53 6.72
C LYS A 313 -0.20 25.82 7.15
N ASN A 314 -0.12 24.53 7.47
CA ASN A 314 -1.27 23.77 7.99
C ASN A 314 -1.78 24.36 9.32
N GLN A 315 -0.88 24.82 10.21
CA GLN A 315 -1.26 25.46 11.47
C GLN A 315 -1.98 26.81 11.28
N ILE A 316 -1.58 27.60 10.28
CA ILE A 316 -2.25 28.86 9.94
C ILE A 316 -3.63 28.55 9.37
N LEU A 317 -3.70 27.67 8.38
CA LEU A 317 -4.95 27.26 7.75
C LEU A 317 -5.93 26.61 8.75
N HIS A 318 -5.42 25.81 9.69
CA HIS A 318 -6.22 25.24 10.76
C HIS A 318 -6.91 26.35 11.57
N ARG A 319 -6.20 27.44 11.92
CA ARG A 319 -6.78 28.58 12.65
C ARG A 319 -7.79 29.35 11.83
N GLU A 320 -7.52 29.57 10.55
CA GLU A 320 -8.47 30.23 9.63
C GLU A 320 -9.77 29.43 9.51
N LEU A 321 -9.68 28.10 9.36
CA LEU A 321 -10.85 27.23 9.25
C LEU A 321 -11.64 27.10 10.55
N MET A 322 -10.98 27.15 11.72
CA MET A 322 -11.68 27.21 13.01
C MET A 322 -12.56 28.46 13.08
N GLU A 323 -12.02 29.61 12.68
CA GLU A 323 -12.72 30.89 12.66
C GLU A 323 -13.89 30.88 11.67
N GLN A 324 -13.65 30.42 10.43
CA GLN A 324 -14.70 30.33 9.41
C GLN A 324 -15.84 29.39 9.84
N THR A 325 -15.52 28.27 10.49
CA THR A 325 -16.54 27.35 11.00
C THR A 325 -17.40 28.03 12.06
N PHE A 326 -16.79 28.77 12.98
CA PHE A 326 -17.51 29.52 14.00
C PHE A 326 -18.41 30.60 13.38
N GLU A 327 -17.88 31.42 12.47
CA GLU A 327 -18.64 32.50 11.81
C GLU A 327 -19.82 31.95 10.98
N GLY A 328 -19.63 30.82 10.31
CA GLY A 328 -20.73 30.14 9.60
C GLY A 328 -21.81 29.62 10.57
N ALA A 329 -21.40 28.96 11.66
CA ALA A 329 -22.31 28.37 12.62
C ALA A 329 -23.07 29.42 13.46
N ILE A 330 -22.42 30.51 13.86
CA ILE A 330 -23.07 31.60 14.62
C ILE A 330 -24.09 32.36 13.75
N THR A 331 -23.79 32.56 12.46
CA THR A 331 -24.73 33.18 11.52
C THR A 331 -26.02 32.38 11.41
N LEU A 332 -25.93 31.05 11.31
CA LEU A 332 -27.08 30.17 11.32
C LEU A 332 -27.79 30.17 12.68
N GLY A 333 -27.04 30.11 13.78
CA GLY A 333 -27.62 30.14 15.12
C GLY A 333 -28.41 31.41 15.42
N LEU A 334 -27.98 32.56 14.88
CA LEU A 334 -28.73 33.83 14.96
C LEU A 334 -30.02 33.81 14.14
N GLN A 335 -30.04 33.14 12.98
CA GLN A 335 -31.24 32.99 12.16
C GLN A 335 -32.27 32.04 12.79
N GLU A 336 -31.78 30.99 13.45
CA GLU A 336 -32.61 29.98 14.11
C GLU A 336 -32.95 30.33 15.56
N GLU A 337 -32.39 31.42 16.10
CA GLU A 337 -32.45 31.80 17.52
C GLU A 337 -32.09 30.63 18.46
N SER A 338 -31.08 29.83 18.09
CA SER A 338 -30.61 28.69 18.88
C SER A 338 -29.11 28.43 18.70
N GLY A 339 -28.47 27.96 19.77
CA GLY A 339 -27.10 27.44 19.75
C GLY A 339 -26.97 26.09 19.02
N ARG A 340 -28.06 25.55 18.46
CA ARG A 340 -28.05 24.23 17.82
C ARG A 340 -27.13 24.15 16.61
N ALA A 341 -27.02 25.21 15.81
CA ALA A 341 -26.10 25.25 14.67
C ALA A 341 -24.63 25.04 15.09
N LEU A 342 -24.21 25.63 16.21
CA LEU A 342 -22.88 25.44 16.79
C LEU A 342 -22.65 23.99 17.26
N LEU A 343 -23.64 23.39 17.92
CA LEU A 343 -23.57 21.97 18.33
C LEU A 343 -23.51 21.03 17.12
N ASN A 344 -24.29 21.29 16.07
CA ASN A 344 -24.27 20.50 14.84
C ASN A 344 -22.90 20.58 14.15
N ALA A 345 -22.29 21.76 14.10
CA ALA A 345 -20.94 21.94 13.57
C ALA A 345 -19.89 21.17 14.40
N ALA A 346 -19.99 21.22 15.73
CA ALA A 346 -19.12 20.45 16.62
C ALA A 346 -19.27 18.94 16.44
N ASN A 347 -20.51 18.45 16.38
CA ASN A 347 -20.82 17.04 16.16
C ASN A 347 -20.25 16.55 14.82
N MET A 348 -20.41 17.34 13.75
CA MET A 348 -19.84 17.02 12.44
C MET A 348 -18.32 16.96 12.47
N GLN A 349 -17.65 17.87 13.17
CA GLN A 349 -16.19 17.82 13.33
C GLN A 349 -15.74 16.57 14.12
N ASN A 350 -16.46 16.19 15.17
CA ASN A 350 -16.18 14.98 15.95
C ASN A 350 -16.41 13.69 15.16
N GLU A 351 -17.45 13.64 14.32
CA GLU A 351 -17.66 12.53 13.39
C GLU A 351 -16.52 12.44 12.36
N ASN A 352 -16.09 13.57 11.80
CA ASN A 352 -15.01 13.67 10.83
C ASN A 352 -13.65 13.20 11.39
N LEU A 353 -13.44 13.23 12.71
CA LEU A 353 -12.24 12.64 13.31
C LEU A 353 -12.09 11.14 13.01
N SER A 354 -13.20 10.39 12.90
CA SER A 354 -13.15 8.96 12.53
C SER A 354 -12.56 8.71 11.14
N GLU A 355 -12.62 9.73 10.28
CA GLU A 355 -12.02 9.75 8.95
C GLU A 355 -10.60 10.33 8.94
N GLY A 356 -10.05 10.70 10.11
CA GLY A 356 -8.73 11.33 10.23
C GLY A 356 -8.70 12.81 9.85
N LYS A 357 -9.86 13.45 9.64
CA LYS A 357 -9.98 14.87 9.28
C LYS A 357 -9.84 15.73 10.54
N ILE A 358 -8.69 16.37 10.68
CA ILE A 358 -8.32 17.16 11.87
C ILE A 358 -8.20 18.68 11.59
N LEU A 359 -8.16 19.07 10.32
CA LEU A 359 -7.98 20.45 9.93
C LEU A 359 -9.23 21.26 10.31
N GLY A 360 -9.04 22.44 10.91
CA GLY A 360 -10.13 23.27 11.43
C GLY A 360 -10.88 22.73 12.65
N TRP A 361 -10.46 21.62 13.26
CA TRP A 361 -11.15 21.07 14.43
C TRP A 361 -11.14 22.06 15.61
N CYS A 362 -12.33 22.44 16.08
CA CYS A 362 -12.59 23.32 17.22
C CYS A 362 -13.86 22.92 17.98
N ALA A 363 -14.26 21.64 17.93
CA ALA A 363 -15.55 21.17 18.40
C ALA A 363 -15.82 21.49 19.89
N SER A 364 -14.79 21.40 20.76
CA SER A 364 -14.92 21.77 22.17
C SER A 364 -15.26 23.26 22.36
N ALA A 365 -14.66 24.13 21.55
CA ALA A 365 -14.91 25.57 21.60
C ALA A 365 -16.31 25.90 21.05
N LEU A 366 -16.74 25.23 19.97
CA LEU A 366 -18.09 25.35 19.42
C LEU A 366 -19.16 24.93 20.43
N GLN A 367 -18.95 23.83 21.17
CA GLN A 367 -19.87 23.38 22.21
C GLN A 367 -19.96 24.37 23.38
N SER A 368 -18.83 24.94 23.81
CA SER A 368 -18.84 25.98 24.85
C SER A 368 -19.56 27.25 24.37
N ALA A 369 -19.31 27.66 23.13
CA ALA A 369 -20.00 28.79 22.51
C ALA A 369 -21.51 28.56 22.41
N ALA A 370 -21.94 27.34 22.08
CA ALA A 370 -23.36 26.99 22.03
C ALA A 370 -24.06 27.12 23.40
N GLN A 371 -23.40 26.65 24.47
CA GLN A 371 -23.92 26.80 25.83
C GLN A 371 -24.06 28.27 26.24
N ALA A 372 -23.04 29.08 25.93
CA ALA A 372 -23.06 30.51 26.21
C ALA A 372 -24.14 31.26 25.39
N PHE A 373 -24.35 30.84 24.14
CA PHE A 373 -25.40 31.37 23.27
C PHE A 373 -26.80 31.18 23.90
N GLU A 374 -27.11 29.94 24.31
CA GLU A 374 -28.40 29.60 24.93
C GLU A 374 -28.61 30.34 26.26
N GLN A 375 -27.56 30.44 27.09
CA GLN A 375 -27.60 31.19 28.35
C GLN A 375 -27.85 32.69 28.13
N ALA A 376 -27.24 33.29 27.09
CA ALA A 376 -27.47 34.69 26.75
C ALA A 376 -28.89 34.95 26.28
N ILE A 377 -29.49 34.04 25.48
CA ILE A 377 -30.91 34.12 25.11
C ILE A 377 -31.78 34.12 26.37
N MET A 378 -31.57 33.18 27.29
CA MET A 378 -32.35 33.10 28.54
C MET A 378 -32.18 34.35 29.41
N ALA A 379 -31.00 34.96 29.40
CA ALA A 379 -30.69 36.17 30.17
C ALA A 379 -31.12 37.48 29.48
N GLY A 380 -31.61 37.44 28.23
CA GLY A 380 -31.94 38.63 27.45
C GLY A 380 -30.74 39.46 27.01
N VAL A 381 -29.56 38.83 26.88
CA VAL A 381 -28.30 39.44 26.46
C VAL A 381 -28.01 39.06 25.00
N GLN A 382 -27.18 39.84 24.30
CA GLN A 382 -26.75 39.54 22.93
C GLN A 382 -25.98 38.20 22.86
N PRO A 383 -26.52 37.18 22.16
CA PRO A 383 -25.98 35.82 22.22
C PRO A 383 -24.72 35.63 21.34
N ASP A 384 -24.56 36.43 20.29
CA ASP A 384 -23.36 36.45 19.43
C ASP A 384 -22.09 36.81 20.22
N LYS A 385 -22.15 37.87 21.03
CA LYS A 385 -21.01 38.32 21.84
C LYS A 385 -20.65 37.31 22.92
N ALA A 386 -21.65 36.72 23.57
CA ALA A 386 -21.42 35.70 24.59
C ALA A 386 -20.77 34.44 23.99
N ALA A 387 -21.30 33.95 22.87
CA ALA A 387 -20.75 32.81 22.16
C ALA A 387 -19.29 33.06 21.72
N ARG A 388 -19.01 34.24 21.14
CA ARG A 388 -17.67 34.63 20.70
C ARG A 388 -16.64 34.62 21.84
N GLN A 389 -17.00 35.22 22.98
CA GLN A 389 -16.11 35.28 24.14
C GLN A 389 -15.73 33.88 24.65
N HIS A 390 -16.69 32.96 24.70
CA HIS A 390 -16.45 31.59 25.10
C HIS A 390 -15.63 30.81 24.06
N PHE A 391 -15.92 31.01 22.77
CA PHE A 391 -15.15 30.40 21.69
C PHE A 391 -13.66 30.78 21.77
N GLU A 392 -13.35 32.07 21.90
CA GLU A 392 -11.97 32.57 22.03
C GLU A 392 -11.25 32.06 23.29
N GLY A 393 -12.00 31.85 24.39
CA GLY A 393 -11.46 31.29 25.63
C GLY A 393 -11.10 29.79 25.54
N GLU A 394 -11.75 29.05 24.65
CA GLU A 394 -11.62 27.59 24.54
C GLU A 394 -10.74 27.14 23.36
N ILE A 395 -10.68 27.90 22.28
CA ILE A 395 -9.98 27.52 21.03
C ILE A 395 -8.48 27.22 21.24
N MET A 396 -7.86 27.82 22.24
CA MET A 396 -6.43 27.64 22.53
C MET A 396 -6.12 26.40 23.39
N LYS A 397 -7.13 25.66 23.86
CA LYS A 397 -6.92 24.48 24.73
C LYS A 397 -6.43 23.25 23.97
N VAL A 398 -6.66 23.18 22.66
CA VAL A 398 -6.16 22.11 21.79
C VAL A 398 -5.37 22.78 20.69
N ASP A 399 -4.05 22.65 20.73
CA ASP A 399 -3.21 23.20 19.68
C ASP A 399 -3.10 22.26 18.46
N TRP A 400 -2.55 22.80 17.37
CA TRP A 400 -2.36 22.06 16.13
C TRP A 400 -1.54 20.77 16.30
N ASN A 401 -0.51 20.78 17.15
CA ASN A 401 0.34 19.62 17.32
C ASN A 401 -0.42 18.50 18.05
N SER A 402 -1.21 18.88 19.04
CA SER A 402 -2.10 18.01 19.81
C SER A 402 -3.07 17.28 18.90
N ILE A 403 -3.82 18.03 18.09
CA ILE A 403 -4.82 17.43 17.20
C ILE A 403 -4.16 16.64 16.06
N LYS A 404 -2.95 17.04 15.63
CA LYS A 404 -2.17 16.28 14.66
C LYS A 404 -1.72 14.93 15.20
N GLU A 405 -1.22 14.88 16.43
CA GLU A 405 -0.81 13.63 17.10
C GLU A 405 -2.00 12.68 17.29
N LEU A 406 -3.18 13.20 17.67
CA LEU A 406 -4.40 12.41 17.71
C LEU A 406 -4.76 11.88 16.31
N GLY A 407 -4.73 12.74 15.30
CA GLY A 407 -4.97 12.36 13.90
C GLY A 407 -4.02 11.26 13.41
N ASP A 408 -2.75 11.32 13.79
CA ASP A 408 -1.75 10.30 13.45
C ASP A 408 -2.02 8.96 14.14
N SER A 409 -2.48 9.01 15.39
CA SER A 409 -2.91 7.81 16.12
C SER A 409 -4.14 7.16 15.44
N ILE A 410 -5.11 7.97 15.02
CA ILE A 410 -6.29 7.52 14.27
C ILE A 410 -5.88 6.86 12.95
N VAL A 411 -5.05 7.55 12.13
CA VAL A 411 -4.56 7.01 10.86
C VAL A 411 -3.77 5.71 11.09
N ALA A 412 -2.94 5.63 12.13
CA ALA A 412 -2.17 4.43 12.45
C ALA A 412 -3.07 3.22 12.76
N GLN A 413 -4.20 3.40 13.46
CA GLN A 413 -5.14 2.30 13.70
C GLN A 413 -5.89 1.91 12.42
N ARG A 414 -6.30 2.88 11.59
CA ARG A 414 -6.95 2.57 10.30
C ARG A 414 -6.03 1.83 9.33
N ARG A 415 -4.73 2.16 9.33
CA ARG A 415 -3.70 1.42 8.57
C ARG A 415 -3.59 -0.05 9.00
N LYS A 416 -3.98 -0.40 10.23
CA LYS A 416 -4.06 -1.79 10.72
C LYS A 416 -5.41 -2.47 10.40
N GLY A 417 -6.28 -1.84 9.62
CA GLY A 417 -7.58 -2.41 9.23
C GLY A 417 -8.70 -2.24 10.26
N TYR A 418 -8.47 -1.49 11.36
CA TYR A 418 -9.53 -1.22 12.32
C TYR A 418 -10.55 -0.23 11.77
N ALA A 419 -11.83 -0.60 11.82
CA ALA A 419 -12.93 0.32 11.62
C ALA A 419 -13.07 1.18 12.88
N LEU A 420 -12.69 2.46 12.79
CA LEU A 420 -12.75 3.37 13.92
C LEU A 420 -14.16 3.95 14.08
N THR A 421 -14.64 3.93 15.32
CA THR A 421 -15.87 4.59 15.75
C THR A 421 -15.49 5.75 16.67
N MET A 422 -16.44 6.63 16.97
CA MET A 422 -16.21 7.70 17.95
C MET A 422 -15.79 7.16 19.32
N GLY A 423 -16.32 6.00 19.73
CA GLY A 423 -15.92 5.30 20.95
C GLY A 423 -14.45 4.89 20.92
N HIS A 424 -13.97 4.32 19.81
CA HIS A 424 -12.55 3.98 19.66
C HIS A 424 -11.63 5.22 19.75
N ILE A 425 -12.08 6.37 19.26
CA ILE A 425 -11.33 7.62 19.39
C ILE A 425 -11.33 8.10 20.85
N ALA A 426 -12.46 7.99 21.55
CA ALA A 426 -12.54 8.30 22.96
C ALA A 426 -11.59 7.41 23.80
N ASP A 427 -11.44 6.13 23.44
CA ASP A 427 -10.47 5.24 24.07
C ASP A 427 -9.04 5.74 23.87
N ILE A 428 -8.65 6.11 22.62
CA ILE A 428 -7.35 6.73 22.33
C ILE A 428 -7.14 7.99 23.17
N CYS A 429 -8.17 8.83 23.30
CA CYS A 429 -8.09 10.05 24.11
C CYS A 429 -7.98 9.75 25.62
N SER A 430 -8.56 8.65 26.09
CA SER A 430 -8.52 8.27 27.51
C SER A 430 -7.13 7.82 27.97
N GLU A 431 -6.31 7.30 27.04
CA GLU A 431 -4.93 6.87 27.31
C GLU A 431 -3.96 8.04 27.47
N ASN A 432 -4.33 9.26 27.03
CA ASN A 432 -3.48 10.45 27.09
C ASN A 432 -4.24 11.67 27.67
N PRO A 433 -3.89 12.13 28.90
CA PRO A 433 -4.52 13.29 29.53
C PRO A 433 -4.51 14.57 28.69
N PHE A 434 -3.56 14.71 27.76
CA PHE A 434 -3.46 15.84 26.86
C PHE A 434 -4.66 15.96 25.91
N PHE A 435 -5.37 14.85 25.65
CA PHE A 435 -6.57 14.82 24.82
C PHE A 435 -7.88 15.00 25.61
N ALA A 436 -7.83 15.38 26.90
CA ALA A 436 -9.01 15.58 27.71
C ALA A 436 -10.06 16.54 27.10
N PRO A 437 -9.71 17.69 26.48
CA PRO A 437 -10.71 18.54 25.83
C PRO A 437 -11.41 17.86 24.65
N VAL A 438 -10.67 17.03 23.89
CA VAL A 438 -11.24 16.25 22.78
C VAL A 438 -12.15 15.16 23.33
N LEU A 439 -11.73 14.43 24.36
CA LEU A 439 -12.53 13.39 25.02
C LEU A 439 -13.87 13.94 25.52
N ASN A 440 -13.83 15.07 26.24
CA ASN A 440 -15.04 15.72 26.74
C ASN A 440 -15.97 16.13 25.59
N SER A 441 -15.40 16.65 24.50
CA SER A 441 -16.18 17.03 23.31
C SER A 441 -16.85 15.83 22.64
N LEU A 442 -16.14 14.70 22.52
CA LEU A 442 -16.67 13.45 21.99
C LEU A 442 -17.82 12.92 22.88
N GLN A 443 -17.67 12.98 24.21
CA GLN A 443 -18.71 12.55 25.14
C GLN A 443 -19.98 13.39 25.01
N ILE A 444 -19.86 14.71 24.79
CA ILE A 444 -21.01 15.58 24.53
C ILE A 444 -21.72 15.15 23.24
N THR A 445 -20.97 14.90 22.16
CA THR A 445 -21.55 14.43 20.88
C THR A 445 -22.20 13.05 21.01
N MET A 446 -21.58 12.10 21.72
CA MET A 446 -22.14 10.76 21.92
C MET A 446 -23.44 10.76 22.73
N ASN A 447 -23.66 11.77 23.57
CA ASN A 447 -24.88 11.96 24.34
C ASN A 447 -25.91 12.85 23.63
N ASP A 448 -25.61 13.35 22.43
CA ASP A 448 -26.51 14.20 21.66
C ASP A 448 -27.68 13.38 21.09
N PRO A 449 -28.94 13.77 21.34
CA PRO A 449 -30.10 13.00 20.87
C PRO A 449 -30.15 12.81 19.35
N ALA A 450 -29.69 13.80 18.55
CA ALA A 450 -29.70 13.68 17.10
C ALA A 450 -28.62 12.70 16.62
N TYR A 451 -27.47 12.67 17.30
CA TYR A 451 -26.43 11.68 17.03
C TYR A 451 -26.90 10.26 17.39
N ILE A 452 -27.57 10.09 18.53
CA ILE A 452 -28.15 8.80 18.95
C ILE A 452 -29.17 8.31 17.91
N GLN A 453 -30.09 9.18 17.47
CA GLN A 453 -31.06 8.82 16.42
C GLN A 453 -30.39 8.42 15.11
N LYS A 454 -29.31 9.10 14.72
CA LYS A 454 -28.52 8.75 13.53
C LYS A 454 -27.87 7.37 13.67
N LEU A 455 -27.35 7.03 14.85
CA LEU A 455 -26.79 5.71 15.13
C LEU A 455 -27.86 4.61 15.12
N GLU A 456 -29.02 4.87 15.71
CA GLU A 456 -30.16 3.94 15.71
C GLU A 456 -30.63 3.67 14.28
N ALA A 457 -30.81 4.70 13.47
CA ALA A 457 -31.18 4.56 12.05
C ALA A 457 -30.14 3.77 11.25
N ALA A 458 -28.84 3.99 11.50
CA ALA A 458 -27.77 3.24 10.84
C ALA A 458 -27.75 1.75 11.25
N ASN A 459 -28.08 1.45 12.51
CA ASN A 459 -28.20 0.08 13.01
C ASN A 459 -29.45 -0.63 12.46
N ASP A 460 -30.59 0.07 12.38
CA ASP A 460 -31.83 -0.48 11.83
C ASP A 460 -31.69 -0.87 10.34
N LEU A 461 -30.92 -0.10 9.58
CA LEU A 461 -30.59 -0.43 8.18
C LEU A 461 -29.66 -1.65 8.06
N ARG A 462 -28.85 -1.95 9.08
CA ARG A 462 -28.02 -3.18 9.13
C ARG A 462 -28.81 -4.42 9.55
N ILE A 463 -29.93 -4.25 10.26
CA ILE A 463 -30.74 -5.36 10.80
C ILE A 463 -31.85 -5.80 9.83
N GLN A 464 -32.11 -5.11 8.72
CA GLN A 464 -33.06 -5.62 7.73
C GLN A 464 -32.55 -6.93 7.12
N PRO A 465 -33.19 -8.10 7.40
CA PRO A 465 -32.90 -9.31 6.64
C PRO A 465 -33.26 -9.00 5.19
N ALA A 466 -32.41 -9.43 4.25
CA ALA A 466 -32.72 -9.35 2.83
C ALA A 466 -34.16 -9.78 2.62
N ALA A 467 -35.02 -8.84 2.19
CA ALA A 467 -36.42 -9.13 1.96
C ALA A 467 -36.49 -10.37 1.06
N PRO A 468 -37.28 -11.40 1.40
CA PRO A 468 -37.43 -12.55 0.53
C PRO A 468 -37.86 -12.02 -0.84
N ALA A 469 -37.09 -12.40 -1.87
CA ALA A 469 -37.38 -12.04 -3.24
C ALA A 469 -38.89 -12.20 -3.47
N PRO A 470 -39.60 -11.18 -3.99
CA PRO A 470 -41.03 -11.29 -4.22
C PRO A 470 -41.25 -12.55 -5.07
N LYS A 471 -41.97 -13.52 -4.51
CA LYS A 471 -42.51 -14.68 -5.23
C LYS A 471 -43.60 -14.19 -6.17
N GLY A 472 -43.21 -13.38 -7.16
CA GLY A 472 -44.03 -13.11 -8.32
C GLY A 472 -44.08 -14.37 -9.18
N PRO A 473 -45.25 -14.79 -9.67
CA PRO A 473 -45.32 -15.88 -10.63
C PRO A 473 -44.47 -15.54 -11.86
N ALA A 474 -43.64 -16.49 -12.29
CA ALA A 474 -42.85 -16.38 -13.51
C ALA A 474 -43.76 -15.93 -14.68
N PRO A 475 -43.40 -14.87 -15.43
CA PRO A 475 -44.15 -14.52 -16.62
C PRO A 475 -44.03 -15.67 -17.62
N LYS A 476 -45.15 -16.37 -17.86
CA LYS A 476 -45.30 -17.31 -18.98
C LYS A 476 -45.39 -16.49 -20.27
N GLY A 477 -44.23 -16.06 -20.77
CA GLY A 477 -44.10 -15.55 -22.13
C GLY A 477 -43.91 -16.73 -23.11
N PRO A 478 -44.61 -16.77 -24.25
CA PRO A 478 -44.41 -17.80 -25.25
C PRO A 478 -43.01 -17.70 -25.88
N ALA A 479 -42.36 -18.85 -26.09
CA ALA A 479 -41.08 -18.94 -26.78
C ALA A 479 -41.18 -18.37 -28.21
N PRO A 480 -40.29 -17.47 -28.65
CA PRO A 480 -40.26 -17.02 -30.03
C PRO A 480 -39.76 -18.17 -30.91
N LYS A 481 -40.66 -18.72 -31.75
CA LYS A 481 -40.27 -19.50 -32.92
C LYS A 481 -39.89 -18.52 -34.03
N GLY A 482 -38.60 -18.36 -34.26
CA GLY A 482 -38.07 -17.61 -35.41
C GLY A 482 -36.77 -18.25 -35.90
N PRO A 483 -36.58 -18.45 -37.22
CA PRO A 483 -35.38 -19.05 -37.77
C PRO A 483 -34.17 -18.12 -37.63
N ALA A 484 -33.01 -18.73 -37.38
CA ALA A 484 -31.72 -18.04 -37.26
C ALA A 484 -31.37 -17.25 -38.54
N PRO A 485 -31.03 -15.95 -38.46
CA PRO A 485 -30.57 -15.21 -39.61
C PRO A 485 -29.13 -15.57 -39.93
N LYS A 486 -28.90 -16.06 -41.16
CA LYS A 486 -27.58 -16.16 -41.78
C LYS A 486 -27.06 -14.74 -42.04
N GLY A 487 -25.91 -14.41 -41.44
CA GLY A 487 -25.24 -13.14 -41.68
C GLY A 487 -24.64 -13.06 -43.10
N PRO A 488 -24.68 -11.90 -43.77
CA PRO A 488 -24.02 -11.70 -45.05
C PRO A 488 -22.52 -11.45 -44.88
N GLU A 489 -21.76 -12.12 -45.74
CA GLU A 489 -20.33 -11.97 -45.99
C GLU A 489 -20.07 -10.60 -46.64
N LEU A 490 -19.35 -9.70 -45.97
CA LEU A 490 -18.92 -8.42 -46.55
C LEU A 490 -17.43 -8.46 -46.90
N LYS A 491 -17.17 -8.68 -48.20
CA LYS A 491 -15.93 -8.30 -48.89
C LYS A 491 -16.00 -6.81 -49.23
N GLY A 492 -15.01 -6.03 -48.80
CA GLY A 492 -14.83 -4.63 -49.21
C GLY A 492 -13.54 -4.01 -48.65
N PRO A 493 -12.82 -3.16 -49.41
CA PRO A 493 -11.40 -2.86 -49.19
C PRO A 493 -11.14 -1.74 -48.16
N ALA A 494 -9.93 -1.75 -47.62
CA ALA A 494 -9.41 -0.80 -46.63
C ALA A 494 -9.39 0.66 -47.14
N PRO A 495 -9.86 1.65 -46.34
CA PRO A 495 -9.63 3.05 -46.64
C PRO A 495 -8.26 3.52 -46.12
N LYS A 496 -7.44 4.01 -47.05
CA LYS A 496 -6.29 4.88 -46.76
C LYS A 496 -6.82 6.31 -46.60
N GLY A 497 -6.61 6.90 -45.41
CA GLY A 497 -6.88 8.31 -45.12
C GLY A 497 -5.90 8.83 -44.06
N PRO A 498 -5.45 10.09 -44.14
CA PRO A 498 -4.27 10.59 -43.43
C PRO A 498 -4.56 10.90 -41.95
N ALA A 499 -3.51 10.78 -41.14
CA ALA A 499 -3.52 11.04 -39.70
C ALA A 499 -3.87 12.51 -39.36
N PRO A 500 -4.64 12.76 -38.28
CA PRO A 500 -4.88 14.13 -37.81
C PRO A 500 -3.61 14.71 -37.16
N GLN A 501 -3.17 15.86 -37.66
CA GLN A 501 -2.19 16.70 -37.00
C GLN A 501 -2.85 17.39 -35.80
N VAL A 502 -2.32 17.16 -34.60
CA VAL A 502 -2.67 17.92 -33.39
C VAL A 502 -1.66 19.08 -33.25
N PRO A 503 -2.09 20.31 -32.90
CA PRO A 503 -1.20 21.46 -32.83
C PRO A 503 -0.19 21.33 -31.69
N ALA A 504 1.08 21.62 -32.00
CA ALA A 504 2.16 21.73 -31.04
C ALA A 504 1.93 22.93 -30.11
N VAL A 505 1.63 22.66 -28.84
CA VAL A 505 1.82 23.62 -27.75
C VAL A 505 3.21 23.37 -27.17
N PHE A 506 4.12 24.29 -27.44
CA PHE A 506 5.44 24.36 -26.81
C PHE A 506 5.26 24.66 -25.32
N THR A 507 5.55 23.69 -24.46
CA THR A 507 6.00 23.93 -23.09
C THR A 507 7.44 23.45 -22.97
N ASN A 508 8.35 24.41 -22.97
CA ASN A 508 9.75 24.20 -22.60
C ASN A 508 9.80 23.85 -21.11
N ALA A 509 9.77 22.55 -20.79
CA ALA A 509 10.25 22.01 -19.54
C ALA A 509 11.47 21.12 -19.86
N PRO A 510 12.63 21.31 -19.22
CA PRO A 510 13.77 20.42 -19.42
C PRO A 510 13.36 19.02 -18.96
N GLY A 511 13.42 18.03 -19.84
CA GLY A 511 13.14 16.64 -19.52
C GLY A 511 14.12 16.12 -18.46
N ILE A 512 13.63 15.88 -17.23
CA ILE A 512 14.41 15.34 -16.10
C ILE A 512 14.34 13.80 -16.10
N GLY A 513 14.44 13.18 -17.27
CA GLY A 513 14.62 11.72 -17.44
C GLY A 513 15.97 11.35 -18.08
N GLY A 514 16.56 12.24 -18.88
CA GLY A 514 17.75 11.90 -19.69
C GLY A 514 19.05 11.77 -18.88
N ASN A 515 19.26 12.58 -17.85
CA ASN A 515 20.54 12.60 -17.13
C ASN A 515 20.64 11.53 -16.03
N LYS A 516 19.55 11.20 -15.34
CA LYS A 516 19.56 10.16 -14.29
C LYS A 516 19.55 8.76 -14.89
N SER A 517 18.77 8.50 -15.94
CA SER A 517 18.82 7.23 -16.68
C SER A 517 20.22 7.00 -17.26
N HIS A 518 20.89 8.04 -17.80
CA HIS A 518 22.28 7.95 -18.24
C HIS A 518 23.24 7.64 -17.08
N ILE A 519 23.11 8.29 -15.92
CA ILE A 519 23.97 8.02 -14.75
C ILE A 519 23.73 6.61 -14.20
N ILE A 520 22.48 6.16 -14.11
CA ILE A 520 22.11 4.80 -13.67
C ILE A 520 22.66 3.78 -14.66
N ARG A 521 22.49 4.02 -15.97
CA ARG A 521 23.07 3.21 -17.04
C ARG A 521 24.60 3.14 -16.93
N GLN A 522 25.26 4.27 -16.70
CA GLN A 522 26.71 4.34 -16.57
C GLN A 522 27.20 3.59 -15.32
N ARG A 523 26.50 3.69 -14.19
CA ARG A 523 26.79 2.90 -12.97
C ARG A 523 26.59 1.40 -13.18
N MET A 524 25.53 0.99 -13.87
CA MET A 524 25.31 -0.42 -14.22
C MET A 524 26.41 -0.96 -15.14
N LEU A 525 26.80 -0.21 -16.17
CA LEU A 525 27.88 -0.57 -17.07
C LEU A 525 29.22 -0.69 -16.34
N GLN A 526 29.56 0.27 -15.47
CA GLN A 526 30.76 0.22 -14.64
C GLN A 526 30.76 -0.98 -13.69
N HIS A 527 29.62 -1.32 -13.09
CA HIS A 527 29.50 -2.49 -12.22
C HIS A 527 29.71 -3.80 -13.00
N ARG A 528 29.12 -3.92 -14.20
CA ARG A 528 29.30 -5.09 -15.07
C ARG A 528 30.75 -5.24 -15.55
N GLU A 529 31.42 -4.15 -15.90
CA GLU A 529 32.85 -4.18 -16.24
C GLU A 529 33.70 -4.64 -15.05
N MET A 530 33.43 -4.13 -13.84
CA MET A 530 34.12 -4.58 -12.64
C MET A 530 33.90 -6.08 -12.34
N GLN A 531 32.68 -6.59 -12.53
CA GLN A 531 32.40 -8.02 -12.35
C GLN A 531 33.08 -8.89 -13.41
N LYS A 532 33.10 -8.44 -14.68
CA LYS A 532 33.80 -9.12 -15.76
C LYS A 532 35.31 -9.21 -15.47
N ASN A 533 35.93 -8.10 -15.08
CA ASN A 533 37.35 -8.06 -14.71
C ASN A 533 37.66 -8.98 -13.51
N ARG A 534 36.74 -9.11 -12.54
CA ARG A 534 36.91 -10.04 -11.41
C ARG A 534 36.86 -11.50 -11.84
N LYS A 535 35.93 -11.86 -12.73
CA LYS A 535 35.82 -13.23 -13.27
C LYS A 535 37.04 -13.59 -14.13
N ASP A 536 37.51 -12.67 -14.96
CA ASP A 536 38.69 -12.86 -15.80
C ASP A 536 39.96 -13.06 -14.94
N LYS A 537 40.07 -12.34 -13.82
CA LYS A 537 41.17 -12.50 -12.87
C LYS A 537 41.12 -13.84 -12.10
N GLN A 538 39.92 -14.28 -11.68
CA GLN A 538 39.75 -15.60 -11.04
C GLN A 538 40.05 -16.76 -12.01
N ASN A 539 39.74 -16.61 -13.29
CA ASN A 539 40.07 -17.61 -14.32
C ASN A 539 41.59 -17.65 -14.61
N GLN A 540 42.28 -16.50 -14.60
CA GLN A 540 43.75 -16.47 -14.72
C GLN A 540 44.45 -17.12 -13.53
N ASP A 541 43.99 -16.85 -12.30
CA ASP A 541 44.58 -17.42 -11.09
C ASP A 541 44.38 -18.94 -10.98
N SER A 542 43.30 -19.48 -11.56
CA SER A 542 43.01 -20.93 -11.60
C SER A 542 43.77 -21.68 -12.71
N ASP A 543 44.04 -21.03 -13.85
CA ASP A 543 44.91 -21.60 -14.88
C ASP A 543 46.38 -21.67 -14.44
N ASP A 544 46.85 -20.73 -13.63
CA ASP A 544 48.22 -20.72 -13.08
C ASP A 544 48.42 -21.74 -11.95
N THR A 545 47.36 -22.10 -11.22
CA THR A 545 47.43 -23.17 -10.20
C THR A 545 47.37 -24.58 -10.82
N THR A 546 46.90 -24.71 -12.06
CA THR A 546 46.84 -26.01 -12.76
C THR A 546 48.12 -26.32 -13.55
N LYS A 547 49.03 -25.34 -13.67
CA LYS A 547 50.33 -25.46 -14.35
C LYS A 547 51.54 -25.60 -13.42
N ARG A 548 51.33 -25.69 -12.11
CA ARG A 548 52.33 -26.08 -11.11
C ARG A 548 51.98 -27.45 -10.55
#